data_AF-A0A3D4PIH3-F1
#
_entry.id   AF-A0A3D4PIH3-F1
#
_cell.length_a   1.000
_cell.length_b   1.000
_cell.length_c   1.000
_cell.angle_alpha   90.00
_cell.angle_beta   90.00
_cell.angle_gamma   90.00
#
_symmetry.space_group_name_H-M   'P 1'
#
loop_
_entity.id
_entity.type
_entity.pdbx_description
1 polymer ?
#
loop_
_entity_poly.entity_id
_entity_poly.type
_entity_poly.pdbx_seq_one_letter_code
_entity_poly.pdbx_strand_id
1 'polypeptide(L)' 'GGQSKGPIEAGADGRAVIKVQATICDLCTETSSKQPSCVYACPHDAAHRMSGEKLLNLVDLESRN' A
#
# COMPACT_ATOMS: atom_id res chain seq x y z
N GLY A 1 -12.69 9.71 11.92
CA GLY A 1 -12.19 11.05 11.54
C GLY A 1 -10.94 10.87 10.72
N GLY A 2 -10.99 11.16 9.43
CA GLY A 2 -9.82 11.12 8.54
C GLY A 2 -9.34 12.55 8.30
N GLN A 3 -8.11 12.87 8.68
CA GLN A 3 -7.49 14.15 8.34
C GLN A 3 -6.86 14.00 6.96
N SER A 4 -7.54 14.50 5.93
CA SER A 4 -6.96 14.69 4.61
C SER A 4 -5.90 15.79 4.70
N LYS A 5 -4.63 15.40 4.84
CA LYS A 5 -3.50 16.32 4.74
C LYS A 5 -3.44 16.84 3.30
N GLY A 6 -3.35 18.15 3.12
CA GLY A 6 -3.21 18.76 1.80
C GLY A 6 -1.86 18.44 1.15
N PRO A 7 -1.67 18.77 -0.14
CA PRO A 7 -0.44 18.49 -0.89
C PRO A 7 0.79 19.30 -0.43
N ILE A 8 0.60 20.24 0.49
CA ILE A 8 1.66 21.01 1.16
C ILE A 8 1.69 20.62 2.64
N GLU A 9 2.84 20.15 3.12
CA GLU A 9 3.09 19.83 4.53
C GLU A 9 4.27 20.65 5.06
N ALA A 10 4.32 20.88 6.37
CA ALA A 10 5.47 21.53 7.00
C ALA A 10 6.62 20.53 7.13
N GLY A 11 7.78 20.85 6.53
CA GLY A 11 9.02 20.11 6.71
C GLY A 11 9.57 20.27 8.13
N ALA A 12 10.47 19.37 8.52
CA ALA A 12 11.10 19.39 9.85
C ALA A 12 11.91 20.68 10.12
N ASP A 13 12.31 21.40 9.08
CA ASP A 13 13.00 22.69 9.13
C ASP A 13 12.05 23.91 9.03
N GLY A 14 10.73 23.67 9.05
CA GLY A 14 9.70 24.70 8.97
C GLY A 14 9.41 25.20 7.55
N ARG A 15 10.07 24.69 6.51
CA ARG A 15 9.76 25.02 5.11
C ARG A 15 8.60 24.20 4.58
N ALA A 16 7.86 24.75 3.61
CA ALA A 16 6.80 24.00 2.93
C ALA A 16 7.41 22.91 2.04
N VAL A 17 6.94 21.67 2.21
CA VAL A 17 7.31 20.52 1.39
C VAL A 17 6.10 20.11 0.56
N ILE A 18 6.29 19.96 -0.75
CA ILE A 18 5.28 19.40 -1.63
C ILE A 18 5.30 17.88 -1.43
N LYS A 19 4.17 17.32 -0.99
CA LYS A 19 3.98 15.89 -0.86
C LYS A 19 3.20 15.38 -2.04
N VAL A 20 3.81 14.48 -2.80
CA VAL A 20 3.12 13.79 -3.89
C VAL A 20 2.21 12.73 -3.28
N GLN A 21 0.90 12.90 -3.47
CA GLN A 21 -0.07 11.90 -3.09
C GLN A 21 -0.35 11.00 -4.28
N ALA A 22 -0.25 9.69 -4.09
CA ALA A 22 -0.68 8.72 -5.09
C ALA A 22 -2.19 8.86 -5.34
N THR A 23 -2.58 9.04 -6.60
CA THR A 23 -3.99 9.05 -7.03
C THR A 23 -4.45 7.70 -7.56
N ILE A 24 -3.50 6.81 -7.85
CA ILE A 24 -3.70 5.44 -8.30
C ILE A 24 -2.70 4.52 -7.61
N CYS A 25 -3.07 3.27 -7.37
CA CYS A 25 -2.16 2.25 -6.87
C CYS A 25 -1.22 1.79 -7.99
N ASP A 26 0.08 1.99 -7.80
CA ASP A 26 1.15 1.54 -8.68
C ASP A 26 1.96 0.38 -8.06
N LEU A 27 1.47 -0.20 -6.96
CA LEU A 27 2.17 -1.22 -6.17
C LEU A 27 3.52 -0.75 -5.60
N CYS A 28 3.71 0.56 -5.43
CA CYS A 28 4.94 1.15 -4.93
C CYS A 28 6.17 0.78 -5.77
N THR A 29 6.05 0.70 -7.10
CA THR A 29 7.13 0.26 -8.01
C THR A 29 8.42 1.07 -7.89
N GLU A 30 8.31 2.35 -7.55
CA GLU A 30 9.46 3.24 -7.36
C GLU A 30 10.15 3.09 -5.99
N THR A 31 9.58 2.29 -5.09
CA THR A 31 10.15 2.06 -3.76
C THR A 31 11.17 0.94 -3.82
N SER A 32 12.33 1.12 -3.17
CA SER A 32 13.38 0.11 -3.11
C SER A 32 12.97 -1.17 -2.36
N SER A 33 11.91 -1.10 -1.53
CA SER A 33 11.29 -2.27 -0.93
C SER A 33 10.50 -3.05 -1.97
N LYS A 34 10.79 -4.35 -2.11
CA LYS A 34 10.03 -5.27 -2.98
C LYS A 34 8.59 -5.55 -2.50
N GLN A 35 8.12 -4.84 -1.47
CA GLN A 35 6.83 -5.01 -0.81
C GLN A 35 6.07 -3.68 -0.78
N PRO A 36 4.78 -3.64 -1.16
CA PRO A 36 3.97 -2.43 -1.08
C PRO A 36 3.78 -1.96 0.36
N SER A 37 3.82 -0.65 0.56
CA SER A 37 3.71 -0.03 1.89
C SER A 37 2.43 -0.42 2.62
N CYS A 38 1.30 -0.56 1.92
CA CYS A 38 0.02 -0.95 2.53
C CYS A 38 0.01 -2.38 3.07
N VAL A 39 0.76 -3.30 2.45
CA VAL A 39 0.93 -4.68 2.93
C VAL A 39 1.80 -4.69 4.18
N TYR A 40 2.90 -3.95 4.15
CA TYR A 40 3.80 -3.82 5.32
C TYR A 40 3.11 -3.13 6.52
N ALA A 41 2.34 -2.07 6.27
CA ALA A 41 1.75 -1.26 7.32
C ALA A 41 0.46 -1.85 7.92
N CYS A 42 -0.08 -2.95 7.37
CA CYS A 42 -1.36 -3.49 7.81
C CYS A 42 -1.25 -4.13 9.20
N PRO A 43 -1.92 -3.62 10.24
CA PRO A 43 -1.81 -4.15 11.59
C PRO A 43 -2.76 -5.32 11.87
N HIS A 44 -3.65 -5.64 10.92
CA HIS A 44 -4.76 -6.59 11.10
C HIS A 44 -4.63 -7.83 10.20
N ASP A 45 -3.45 -8.07 9.62
CA ASP A 45 -3.19 -9.19 8.70
C ASP A 45 -4.21 -9.30 7.54
N ALA A 46 -4.71 -8.16 7.07
CA ALA A 46 -5.76 -8.09 6.05
C ALA A 46 -5.22 -7.82 4.64
N ALA A 47 -4.04 -7.20 4.52
CA ALA A 47 -3.46 -6.83 3.25
C ALA A 47 -2.29 -7.77 2.89
N HIS A 48 -2.44 -8.49 1.78
CA HIS A 48 -1.49 -9.50 1.32
C HIS A 48 -1.07 -9.26 -0.12
N ARG A 49 0.19 -9.52 -0.45
CA ARG A 49 0.66 -9.58 -1.85
C ARG A 49 0.78 -11.04 -2.28
N MET A 50 0.04 -11.40 -3.33
CA MET A 50 0.02 -12.77 -3.88
C MET A 50 0.32 -12.75 -5.38
N SER A 51 0.95 -13.81 -5.88
CA SER A 51 0.96 -14.09 -7.32
C SER A 51 -0.41 -14.62 -7.75
N GLY A 52 -0.72 -14.51 -9.05
CA GLY A 52 -1.96 -15.06 -9.60
C GLY A 52 -2.09 -16.56 -9.37
N GLU A 53 -1.01 -17.32 -9.59
CA GLU A 53 -0.98 -18.77 -9.33
C GLU A 53 -1.29 -19.11 -7.87
N LYS A 54 -0.68 -18.39 -6.92
CA LYS A 54 -0.95 -18.63 -5.49
C LYS A 54 -2.42 -18.36 -5.14
N LEU A 55 -3.01 -17.34 -5.74
CA LEU A 55 -4.42 -17.00 -5.53
C LEU A 55 -5.34 -18.05 -6.15
N LEU A 56 -5.09 -18.46 -7.39
CA LEU A 56 -5.88 -19.49 -8.08
C LEU A 56 -5.86 -20.81 -7.30
N ASN A 57 -4.68 -21.25 -6.86
CA ASN A 57 -4.56 -22.48 -6.06
C ASN A 57 -5.35 -22.39 -4.75
N LEU A 58 -5.36 -21.22 -4.08
CA LEU A 58 -6.12 -21.02 -2.84
C LEU A 58 -7.63 -21.17 -3.09
N VAL A 59 -8.15 -20.46 -4.10
CA VAL A 59 -9.58 -20.48 -4.45
C VAL A 59 -10.02 -21.87 -4.93
N ASP A 60 -9.17 -22.57 -5.69
CA ASP A 60 -9.44 -23.93 -6.15
C ASP A 60 -9.52 -24.93 -4.98
N LEU A 61 -8.67 -24.76 -3.96
CA LEU A 61 -8.71 -25.59 -2.75
C LEU A 61 -9.96 -25.30 -1.93
N GLU A 62 -10.29 -24.02 -1.72
CA GLU A 62 -11.50 -23.62 -0.99
C GLU A 62 -12.78 -24.10 -1.68
N SER A 63 -12.81 -24.09 -3.02
CA SER A 63 -13.98 -24.53 -3.81
C SER A 63 -14.24 -26.04 -3.76
N ARG A 64 -13.29 -26.83 -3.25
CA ARG A 64 -13.37 -28.29 -3.15
C ARG A 64 -13.69 -28.77 -1.73
N ASN A 65 -13.86 -27.85 -0.79
CA ASN A 65 -14.17 -28.10 0.62
C ASN A 65 -15.61 -27.67 0.95
#